data_AF-A0A2L0I4W1-F1
#
_entry.id   AF-A0A2L0I4W1-F1
#
_cell.length_a   1.000
_cell.length_b   1.000
_cell.length_c   1.000
_cell.angle_alpha   90.00
_cell.angle_beta   90.00
_cell.angle_gamma   90.00
#
_symmetry.space_group_name_H-M   'P 1'
#
loop_
_entity.id
_entity.type
_entity.pdbx_description
1 polymer ?
#
loop_
_entity_poly.entity_id
_entity_poly.type
_entity_poly.pdbx_seq_one_letter_code
_entity_poly.pdbx_strand_id
1 'polypeptide(L)'
;MLMWSHYAQSHKGFLVEFKIPHPNPKAMVHEVFNVQAVKYQNEFPKIPLDISNPLAMFDVANGAKLLNFVANQYLIKSTDWSYENEFRTLAHDYDSSNFNSLLKEIPATYISSVILGAKLTNHDPNKMALIESINYFNKYYQQDIKVYEAVLKPNSFKITVPNHPILDKNTKTLAAFLSN
;
A
#
# COMPACT_ATOMS: atom_id res chain seq x y z
N MET A 1 8.11 -2.61 12.79
CA MET A 1 7.41 -2.10 14.01
C MET A 1 6.76 -0.77 13.72
N LEU A 2 7.55 0.25 13.34
CA LEU A 2 7.11 1.65 13.19
C LEU A 2 5.86 1.82 12.32
N MET A 3 5.86 1.31 11.09
CA MET A 3 4.69 1.39 10.19
C MET A 3 3.40 0.98 10.88
N TRP A 4 3.38 -0.22 11.46
CA TRP A 4 2.15 -0.76 11.98
C TRP A 4 1.73 -0.16 13.32
N SER A 5 2.71 0.33 14.11
CA SER A 5 2.41 1.11 15.30
C SER A 5 1.79 2.47 14.97
N HIS A 6 2.24 3.13 13.89
CA HIS A 6 1.74 4.44 13.47
C HIS A 6 0.40 4.35 12.73
N TYR A 7 0.26 3.41 11.79
CA TYR A 7 -0.87 3.37 10.87
C TYR A 7 -2.01 2.43 11.28
N ALA A 8 -1.80 1.54 12.26
CA ALA A 8 -2.85 0.63 12.74
C ALA A 8 -3.01 0.66 14.25
N GLN A 9 -3.19 1.86 14.80
CA GLN A 9 -3.57 2.08 16.19
C GLN A 9 -2.70 1.28 17.17
N SER A 10 -1.36 1.39 17.05
CA SER A 10 -0.42 0.65 17.90
C SER A 10 -0.61 -0.88 17.89
N HIS A 11 -0.76 -1.47 16.70
CA HIS A 11 -1.00 -2.91 16.45
C HIS A 11 -2.39 -3.43 16.85
N LYS A 12 -3.38 -2.55 17.00
CA LYS A 12 -4.78 -2.92 17.23
C LYS A 12 -5.64 -2.86 15.95
N GLY A 13 -5.08 -2.43 14.82
CA GLY A 13 -5.75 -2.49 13.53
C GLY A 13 -5.35 -3.73 12.72
N PHE A 14 -5.49 -3.64 11.41
CA PHE A 14 -5.18 -4.71 10.46
C PHE A 14 -4.55 -4.13 9.19
N LEU A 15 -4.07 -5.01 8.31
CA LEU A 15 -3.55 -4.70 6.99
C LEU A 15 -4.30 -5.51 5.94
N VAL A 16 -4.64 -4.89 4.82
CA VAL A 16 -5.16 -5.59 3.63
C VAL A 16 -4.04 -5.72 2.63
N GLU A 17 -3.74 -6.95 2.22
CA GLU A 17 -2.72 -7.25 1.23
C GLU A 17 -3.34 -7.28 -0.17
N PHE A 18 -2.66 -6.67 -1.14
CA PHE A 18 -3.07 -6.66 -2.53
C PHE A 18 -2.15 -7.52 -3.40
N LYS A 19 -2.72 -8.20 -4.39
CA LYS A 19 -2.00 -8.94 -5.43
C LYS A 19 -1.44 -7.96 -6.46
N ILE A 20 -0.11 -7.93 -6.58
CA ILE A 20 0.61 -7.14 -7.58
C ILE A 20 1.60 -8.08 -8.30
N PRO A 21 1.57 -8.19 -9.65
CA PRO A 21 0.64 -7.54 -10.57
C PRO A 21 -0.78 -8.09 -10.44
N HIS A 22 -1.78 -7.29 -10.83
CA HIS A 22 -3.17 -7.70 -10.76
C HIS A 22 -3.49 -8.87 -11.71
N PRO A 23 -4.41 -9.78 -11.34
CA PRO A 23 -4.74 -10.97 -12.14
C PRO A 23 -5.27 -10.70 -13.56
N ASN A 24 -5.78 -9.48 -13.83
CA ASN A 24 -6.24 -9.08 -15.15
C ASN A 24 -5.23 -8.11 -15.83
N PRO A 25 -4.35 -8.62 -16.71
CA PRO A 25 -3.37 -7.81 -17.41
C PRO A 25 -3.97 -6.92 -18.51
N LYS A 26 -5.19 -7.18 -19.01
CA LYS A 26 -5.84 -6.26 -19.98
C LYS A 26 -6.25 -4.93 -19.38
N ALA A 27 -6.29 -4.88 -18.06
CA ALA A 27 -6.54 -3.65 -17.37
C ALA A 27 -5.24 -3.08 -16.78
N MET A 28 -4.06 -3.47 -17.31
CA MET A 28 -2.75 -2.84 -17.06
C MET A 28 -2.73 -1.30 -17.13
N VAL A 29 -3.78 -0.68 -17.67
CA VAL A 29 -4.11 0.75 -17.48
C VAL A 29 -5.21 0.85 -16.40
N HIS A 30 -4.93 0.46 -15.16
CA HIS A 30 -5.94 0.50 -14.09
C HIS A 30 -5.97 1.90 -13.50
N GLU A 31 -7.05 2.64 -13.74
CA GLU A 31 -7.37 3.94 -13.14
C GLU A 31 -7.35 3.93 -11.59
N VAL A 32 -7.32 2.75 -10.96
CA VAL A 32 -7.39 2.57 -9.50
C VAL A 32 -6.03 2.33 -8.84
N PHE A 33 -5.04 1.76 -9.55
CA PHE A 33 -3.74 1.36 -8.96
C PHE A 33 -2.56 1.66 -9.89
N ASN A 34 -2.26 2.94 -10.09
CA ASN A 34 -0.97 3.38 -10.61
C ASN A 34 0.09 3.35 -9.50
N VAL A 35 0.54 2.14 -9.15
CA VAL A 35 1.50 1.91 -8.05
C VAL A 35 2.91 2.35 -8.46
N GLN A 36 3.46 3.32 -7.74
CA GLN A 36 4.78 3.89 -7.98
C GLN A 36 5.63 3.76 -6.72
N ALA A 37 6.88 3.33 -6.88
CA ALA A 37 7.83 3.24 -5.79
C ALA A 37 8.24 4.63 -5.31
N VAL A 38 8.28 4.83 -3.99
CA VAL A 38 8.84 6.04 -3.39
C VAL A 38 10.36 5.98 -3.50
N LYS A 39 10.95 7.08 -3.95
CA LYS A 39 12.39 7.32 -3.96
C LYS A 39 12.82 7.99 -2.67
N TYR A 40 13.97 7.57 -2.15
CA TYR A 40 14.49 8.06 -0.88
C TYR A 40 15.75 8.90 -1.11
N GLN A 41 15.78 10.12 -0.57
CA GLN A 41 16.93 11.03 -0.64
C GLN A 41 16.90 12.00 0.55
N ASN A 42 18.05 12.60 0.88
CA ASN A 42 18.17 13.53 2.01
C ASN A 42 17.88 14.98 1.64
N GLU A 43 18.06 15.31 0.35
CA GLU A 43 17.83 16.67 -0.14
C GLU A 43 16.38 16.85 -0.57
N PHE A 44 15.81 18.02 -0.31
CA PHE A 44 14.50 18.35 -0.84
C PHE A 44 14.53 18.37 -2.38
N PRO A 45 13.46 17.91 -3.06
CA PRO A 45 13.37 18.00 -4.50
C PRO A 45 13.42 19.48 -4.93
N LYS A 46 14.29 19.79 -5.89
CA LYS A 46 14.39 21.14 -6.46
C LYS A 46 13.48 21.26 -7.66
N ILE A 47 12.69 22.33 -7.70
CA ILE A 47 11.81 22.64 -8.83
C ILE A 47 12.37 23.90 -9.50
N PRO A 48 12.81 23.81 -10.77
CA PRO A 48 13.16 25.00 -11.53
C PRO A 48 11.87 25.74 -11.88
N LEU A 49 11.58 26.82 -11.15
CA LEU A 49 10.45 27.71 -11.43
C LEU A 49 10.94 28.87 -12.29
N ASP A 50 10.28 29.09 -13.43
CA ASP A 50 10.41 30.35 -14.15
C ASP A 50 9.52 31.39 -13.47
N ILE A 51 10.15 32.31 -12.73
CA ILE A 51 9.43 33.36 -11.99
C ILE A 51 8.72 34.32 -12.95
N SER A 52 9.22 34.47 -14.18
CA SER A 52 8.59 35.35 -15.18
C SER A 52 7.32 34.74 -15.77
N ASN A 53 7.19 33.41 -15.75
CA ASN A 53 5.99 32.69 -16.16
C ASN A 53 5.79 31.39 -15.34
N PRO A 54 5.31 31.50 -14.09
CA PRO A 54 5.18 30.35 -13.19
C PRO A 54 4.16 29.32 -13.69
N LEU A 55 3.22 29.72 -14.55
CA LEU A 55 2.20 28.84 -15.11
C LEU A 55 2.70 28.04 -16.32
N ALA A 56 3.87 28.37 -16.89
CA ALA A 56 4.42 27.68 -18.05
C ALA A 56 4.58 26.17 -17.81
N MET A 57 4.81 25.73 -16.57
CA MET A 57 4.96 24.30 -16.26
C MET A 57 3.67 23.50 -16.48
N PHE A 58 2.50 24.16 -16.46
CA PHE A 58 1.19 23.54 -16.67
C PHE A 58 0.74 23.56 -18.13
N ASP A 59 1.55 24.13 -19.04
CA ASP A 59 1.33 24.02 -20.47
C ASP A 59 1.46 22.55 -20.90
N VAL A 60 0.57 22.10 -21.78
CA VAL A 60 0.56 20.75 -22.37
C VAL A 60 1.91 20.45 -23.03
N ALA A 61 2.55 21.45 -23.64
CA ALA A 61 3.89 21.33 -24.24
C ALA A 61 4.98 20.95 -23.19
N ASN A 62 4.74 21.22 -21.91
CA ASN A 62 5.64 20.93 -20.79
C ASN A 62 5.22 19.70 -19.98
N GLY A 63 4.35 18.82 -20.49
CA GLY A 63 3.82 17.66 -19.76
C GLY A 63 4.87 16.79 -19.06
N ALA A 64 6.06 16.59 -19.66
CA ALA A 64 7.16 15.86 -19.01
C ALA A 64 7.71 16.56 -17.76
N LYS A 65 7.77 17.91 -17.76
CA LYS A 65 8.18 18.69 -16.59
C LYS A 65 7.13 18.63 -15.49
N LEU A 66 5.85 18.69 -15.86
CA LEU A 66 4.73 18.54 -14.93
C LEU A 66 4.74 17.15 -14.26
N LEU A 67 4.92 16.08 -15.03
CA LEU A 67 5.02 14.71 -14.49
C LEU A 67 6.21 14.58 -13.53
N ASN A 68 7.37 15.13 -13.88
CA ASN A 68 8.55 15.11 -13.02
C ASN A 68 8.33 15.93 -11.73
N PHE A 69 7.63 17.07 -11.83
CA PHE A 69 7.20 17.85 -10.67
C PHE A 69 6.30 17.03 -9.74
N VAL A 70 5.23 16.42 -10.27
CA VAL A 70 4.30 15.58 -9.47
C VAL A 70 5.04 14.41 -8.83
N ALA A 71 5.87 13.70 -9.58
CA ALA A 71 6.67 12.60 -9.05
C ALA A 71 7.61 13.08 -7.93
N ASN A 72 8.29 14.21 -8.11
CA ASN A 72 9.18 14.76 -7.10
C ASN A 72 8.45 15.18 -5.82
N GLN A 73 7.23 15.71 -5.92
CA GLN A 73 6.46 16.13 -4.74
C GLN A 73 5.85 14.96 -3.99
N TYR A 74 5.32 13.96 -4.71
CA TYR A 74 4.53 12.89 -4.10
C TYR A 74 5.27 11.55 -4.00
N LEU A 75 6.44 11.38 -4.60
CA LEU A 75 7.18 10.12 -4.57
C LEU A 75 8.61 10.28 -4.02
N ILE A 76 8.95 11.41 -3.43
CA ILE A 76 10.21 11.58 -2.70
C ILE A 76 9.97 11.63 -1.19
N LYS A 77 10.80 10.91 -0.43
CA LYS A 77 10.78 10.88 1.04
C LYS A 77 12.20 10.89 1.61
N SER A 78 12.38 11.37 2.84
CA SER A 78 13.70 11.34 3.52
C SER A 78 14.23 9.91 3.63
N THR A 79 15.55 9.71 3.51
CA THR A 79 16.17 8.38 3.68
C THR A 79 15.96 7.79 5.08
N ASP A 80 15.67 8.62 6.08
CA ASP A 80 15.30 8.16 7.44
C ASP A 80 14.09 7.22 7.41
N TRP A 81 13.23 7.33 6.40
CA TRP A 81 12.01 6.54 6.20
C TRP A 81 12.18 5.41 5.19
N SER A 82 13.40 5.16 4.70
CA SER A 82 13.69 4.13 3.68
C SER A 82 13.34 2.71 4.12
N TYR A 83 13.28 2.46 5.43
CA TYR A 83 12.86 1.17 6.00
C TYR A 83 11.41 0.81 5.68
N GLU A 84 10.57 1.77 5.26
CA GLU A 84 9.17 1.52 4.92
C GLU A 84 9.00 0.84 3.57
N ASN A 85 9.98 1.00 2.66
CA ASN A 85 9.93 0.51 1.29
C ASN A 85 8.56 0.79 0.62
N GLU A 86 8.16 2.05 0.71
CA GLU A 86 6.81 2.54 0.44
C GLU A 86 6.51 2.56 -1.07
N PHE A 87 5.28 2.17 -1.40
CA PHE A 87 4.70 2.37 -2.72
C PHE A 87 3.45 3.24 -2.58
N ARG A 88 3.21 4.12 -3.55
CA ARG A 88 2.06 5.02 -3.58
C ARG A 88 1.27 4.84 -4.85
N THR A 89 -0.04 4.95 -4.74
CA THR A 89 -0.90 5.18 -5.90
C THR A 89 -1.15 6.68 -6.03
N LEU A 90 -0.93 7.23 -7.22
CA LEU A 90 -1.30 8.62 -7.53
C LEU A 90 -2.53 8.61 -8.44
N ALA A 91 -3.58 9.32 -8.03
CA ALA A 91 -4.82 9.48 -8.78
C ALA A 91 -5.08 10.98 -9.02
N HIS A 92 -5.67 11.31 -10.17
CA HIS A 92 -5.89 12.71 -10.61
C HIS A 92 -7.33 12.96 -11.08
N ASP A 93 -8.27 12.18 -10.58
CA ASP A 93 -9.67 12.18 -10.97
C ASP A 93 -10.58 12.88 -9.96
N TYR A 94 -10.02 13.84 -9.20
CA TYR A 94 -10.81 14.66 -8.30
C TYR A 94 -11.83 15.48 -9.11
N ASP A 95 -13.10 15.31 -8.77
CA ASP A 95 -14.20 16.10 -9.28
C ASP A 95 -14.83 16.85 -8.10
N SER A 96 -14.70 18.18 -8.11
CA SER A 96 -15.22 19.05 -7.05
C SER A 96 -16.74 19.04 -6.94
N SER A 97 -17.45 18.59 -7.98
CA SER A 97 -18.90 18.46 -7.97
C SER A 97 -19.38 17.11 -7.40
N ASN A 98 -18.47 16.15 -7.21
CA ASN A 98 -18.77 14.83 -6.69
C ASN A 98 -17.91 14.52 -5.45
N PHE A 99 -18.54 14.54 -4.27
CA PHE A 99 -17.87 14.21 -3.00
C PHE A 99 -17.19 12.83 -3.00
N ASN A 100 -17.73 11.87 -3.76
CA ASN A 100 -17.21 10.52 -3.87
C ASN A 100 -16.25 10.34 -5.05
N SER A 101 -15.79 11.41 -5.71
CA SER A 101 -14.91 11.33 -6.87
C SER A 101 -13.60 10.59 -6.58
N LEU A 102 -13.12 10.65 -5.34
CA LEU A 102 -11.91 9.94 -4.89
C LEU A 102 -12.20 8.53 -4.36
N LEU A 103 -13.46 8.13 -4.20
CA LEU A 103 -13.82 6.80 -3.76
C LEU A 103 -13.60 5.83 -4.92
N LYS A 104 -12.65 4.91 -4.75
CA LYS A 104 -12.35 3.89 -5.75
C LYS A 104 -12.90 2.54 -5.32
N GLU A 105 -13.63 1.90 -6.23
CA GLU A 105 -13.98 0.49 -6.06
C GLU A 105 -12.76 -0.37 -6.42
N ILE A 106 -12.33 -1.20 -5.48
CA ILE A 106 -11.22 -2.13 -5.68
C ILE A 106 -11.81 -3.50 -6.04
N PRO A 107 -11.44 -4.10 -7.19
CA PRO A 107 -11.90 -5.43 -7.54
C PRO A 107 -11.56 -6.43 -6.44
N ALA A 108 -12.55 -7.22 -6.02
CA ALA A 108 -12.40 -8.18 -4.93
C ALA A 108 -11.25 -9.18 -5.18
N THR A 109 -11.01 -9.53 -6.45
CA THR A 109 -9.94 -10.44 -6.88
C THR A 109 -8.53 -9.90 -6.60
N TYR A 110 -8.38 -8.60 -6.32
CA TYR A 110 -7.08 -7.96 -6.06
C TYR A 110 -6.65 -8.09 -4.62
N ILE A 111 -7.56 -8.43 -3.71
CA ILE A 111 -7.21 -8.70 -2.32
C ILE A 111 -6.58 -10.10 -2.24
N SER A 112 -5.47 -10.20 -1.52
CA SER A 112 -4.69 -11.43 -1.31
C SER A 112 -5.02 -12.04 0.05
N SER A 113 -4.85 -11.23 1.10
CA SER A 113 -4.98 -11.66 2.49
C SER A 113 -5.31 -10.46 3.38
N VAL A 114 -5.70 -10.74 4.61
CA VAL A 114 -5.77 -9.75 5.69
C VAL A 114 -4.84 -10.18 6.81
N ILE A 115 -4.07 -9.24 7.37
CA ILE A 115 -3.18 -9.50 8.49
C ILE A 115 -3.65 -8.69 9.69
N LEU A 116 -3.99 -9.38 10.78
CA LEU A 116 -4.43 -8.80 12.04
C LEU A 116 -3.23 -8.31 12.84
N GLY A 117 -3.38 -7.14 13.47
CA GLY A 117 -2.37 -6.57 14.35
C GLY A 117 -2.12 -7.42 15.60
N ALA A 118 -0.88 -7.42 16.07
CA ALA A 118 -0.43 -8.29 17.16
C ALA A 118 -1.06 -8.00 18.54
N LYS A 119 -1.80 -6.89 18.70
CA LYS A 119 -2.55 -6.55 19.93
C LYS A 119 -4.06 -6.73 19.77
N LEU A 120 -4.52 -7.26 18.64
CA LEU A 120 -5.92 -7.58 18.40
C LEU A 120 -6.22 -8.96 19.01
N THR A 121 -6.69 -8.97 20.25
CA THR A 121 -6.87 -10.22 21.02
C THR A 121 -8.22 -10.88 20.73
N ASN A 122 -8.40 -12.15 21.13
CA ASN A 122 -9.64 -12.90 20.93
C ASN A 122 -10.86 -12.31 21.69
N HIS A 123 -10.62 -11.45 22.67
CA HIS A 123 -11.67 -10.75 23.41
C HIS A 123 -11.96 -9.35 22.84
N ASP A 124 -11.23 -8.91 21.81
CA ASP A 124 -11.47 -7.62 21.16
C ASP A 124 -12.70 -7.71 20.24
N PRO A 125 -13.77 -6.93 20.49
CA PRO A 125 -14.96 -6.97 19.65
C PRO A 125 -14.66 -6.59 18.18
N ASN A 126 -13.63 -5.75 17.94
CA ASN A 126 -13.24 -5.39 16.58
C ASN A 126 -12.65 -6.57 15.81
N LYS A 127 -12.02 -7.54 16.51
CA LYS A 127 -11.52 -8.78 15.88
C LYS A 127 -12.66 -9.60 15.31
N MET A 128 -13.71 -9.79 16.10
CA MET A 128 -14.87 -10.57 15.68
C MET A 128 -15.58 -9.90 14.50
N ALA A 129 -15.86 -8.60 14.58
CA ALA A 129 -16.48 -7.84 13.50
C ALA A 129 -15.65 -7.90 12.19
N LEU A 130 -14.32 -7.85 12.30
CA LEU A 130 -13.43 -7.96 11.16
C LEU A 130 -13.45 -9.36 10.54
N ILE A 131 -13.40 -10.42 11.35
CA ILE A 131 -13.50 -11.82 10.87
C ILE A 131 -14.86 -12.03 10.18
N GLU A 132 -15.94 -11.55 10.76
CA GLU A 132 -17.28 -11.60 10.16
C GLU A 132 -17.33 -10.86 8.82
N SER A 133 -16.74 -9.67 8.75
CA SER A 133 -16.67 -8.88 7.51
C SER A 133 -15.90 -9.61 6.41
N ILE A 134 -14.80 -10.28 6.75
CA ILE A 134 -13.98 -11.06 5.81
C ILE A 134 -14.74 -12.32 5.35
N ASN A 135 -15.43 -13.00 6.27
CA ASN A 135 -16.28 -14.15 5.92
C ASN A 135 -17.42 -13.74 4.98
N TYR A 136 -18.07 -12.62 5.26
CA TYR A 136 -19.08 -12.04 4.38
C TYR A 136 -18.50 -11.73 3.00
N PHE A 137 -17.35 -11.04 2.95
CA PHE A 137 -16.65 -10.72 1.70
C PHE A 137 -16.34 -11.98 0.88
N ASN A 138 -15.77 -13.01 1.52
CA ASN A 138 -15.45 -14.28 0.87
C ASN A 138 -16.70 -14.96 0.29
N LYS A 139 -17.80 -14.98 1.04
CA LYS A 139 -19.07 -15.55 0.57
C LYS A 139 -19.66 -14.74 -0.60
N TYR A 140 -19.70 -13.42 -0.46
CA TYR A 140 -20.35 -12.53 -1.43
C TYR A 140 -19.59 -12.48 -2.76
N TYR A 141 -18.26 -12.33 -2.71
CA TYR A 141 -17.41 -12.24 -3.89
C TYR A 141 -16.81 -13.58 -4.35
N GLN A 142 -17.22 -14.69 -3.72
CA GLN A 142 -16.69 -16.04 -3.98
C GLN A 142 -15.15 -16.08 -3.95
N GLN A 143 -14.57 -15.42 -2.94
CA GLN A 143 -13.14 -15.39 -2.69
C GLN A 143 -12.78 -16.29 -1.50
N ASP A 144 -11.49 -16.57 -1.34
CA ASP A 144 -10.92 -17.30 -0.21
C ASP A 144 -9.77 -16.51 0.43
N ILE A 145 -10.07 -15.27 0.82
CA ILE A 145 -9.12 -14.39 1.50
C ILE A 145 -8.77 -15.00 2.86
N LYS A 146 -7.48 -15.29 3.04
CA LYS A 146 -6.93 -15.82 4.29
C LYS A 146 -6.66 -14.70 5.28
N VAL A 147 -6.87 -15.01 6.55
CA VAL A 147 -6.55 -14.12 7.68
C VAL A 147 -5.34 -14.66 8.41
N TYR A 148 -4.35 -13.80 8.61
CA TYR A 148 -3.14 -14.11 9.36
C TYR A 148 -3.04 -13.22 10.58
N GLU A 149 -2.33 -13.67 11.60
CA GLU A 149 -2.11 -12.89 12.82
C GLU A 149 -0.64 -12.54 12.96
N ALA A 150 -0.36 -11.26 13.19
CA ALA A 150 0.97 -10.84 13.52
C ALA A 150 1.30 -11.12 14.98
N VAL A 151 2.57 -11.39 15.22
CA VAL A 151 3.11 -11.69 16.55
C VAL A 151 4.30 -10.80 16.82
N LEU A 152 4.32 -10.17 18.00
CA LEU A 152 5.50 -9.46 18.49
C LEU A 152 6.56 -10.49 18.87
N LYS A 153 7.76 -10.37 18.32
CA LYS A 153 8.86 -11.27 18.67
C LYS A 153 9.43 -10.83 20.03
N PRO A 154 9.42 -11.70 21.06
CA PRO A 154 9.97 -11.36 22.37
C PRO A 154 11.42 -10.87 22.27
N ASN A 155 11.78 -9.92 23.14
CA ASN A 155 13.13 -9.36 23.25
C ASN A 155 13.67 -8.73 21.95
N SER A 156 12.79 -8.24 21.07
CA SER A 156 13.22 -7.53 19.86
C SER A 156 12.14 -6.58 19.33
N PHE A 157 12.54 -5.56 18.56
CA PHE A 157 11.62 -4.68 17.82
C PHE A 157 11.16 -5.30 16.49
N LYS A 158 10.85 -6.61 16.48
CA LYS A 158 10.45 -7.34 15.27
C LYS A 158 9.03 -7.89 15.40
N ILE A 159 8.34 -7.96 14.27
CA ILE A 159 7.05 -8.61 14.10
C ILE A 159 7.24 -9.77 13.14
N THR A 160 6.55 -10.87 13.38
CA THR A 160 6.44 -12.00 12.45
C THR A 160 4.98 -12.25 12.13
N VAL A 161 4.72 -12.84 10.97
CA VAL A 161 3.37 -13.29 10.59
C VAL A 161 3.47 -14.80 10.31
N PRO A 162 3.28 -15.65 11.33
CA PRO A 162 3.41 -17.09 11.18
C PRO A 162 2.46 -17.65 10.12
N ASN A 163 2.88 -18.69 9.41
CA ASN A 163 2.12 -19.36 8.34
C ASN A 163 1.82 -18.49 7.11
N HIS A 164 2.29 -17.24 7.05
CA HIS A 164 2.13 -16.40 5.87
C HIS A 164 3.07 -16.89 4.75
N PRO A 165 2.58 -17.14 3.53
CA PRO A 165 3.35 -17.77 2.46
C PRO A 165 4.58 -16.96 2.00
N ILE A 166 4.63 -15.67 2.32
CA ILE A 166 5.75 -14.78 1.95
C ILE A 166 6.48 -14.24 3.19
N LEU A 167 5.75 -14.05 4.31
CA LEU A 167 6.27 -13.32 5.47
C LEU A 167 6.72 -14.26 6.59
N ASP A 168 6.31 -15.53 6.54
CA ASP A 168 6.90 -16.57 7.35
C ASP A 168 8.25 -16.96 6.73
N LYS A 169 9.33 -16.78 7.50
CA LYS A 169 10.71 -16.98 7.05
C LYS A 169 11.04 -18.44 6.72
N ASN A 170 10.15 -19.37 7.06
CA ASN A 170 10.25 -20.77 6.67
C ASN A 170 9.85 -21.00 5.20
N THR A 171 9.13 -20.06 4.59
CA THR A 171 8.77 -20.13 3.18
C THR A 171 9.94 -19.67 2.33
N LYS A 172 10.49 -20.60 1.54
CA LYS A 172 11.60 -20.35 0.61
C LYS A 172 11.23 -19.18 -0.30
N THR A 173 12.03 -18.12 -0.28
CA THR A 173 11.89 -17.00 -1.20
C THR A 173 12.03 -17.47 -2.65
N LEU A 174 11.57 -16.67 -3.62
CA LEU A 174 11.84 -16.93 -5.04
C LEU A 174 13.34 -17.13 -5.30
N ALA A 175 14.20 -16.38 -4.60
CA ALA A 175 15.65 -16.58 -4.63
C ALA A 175 16.08 -17.99 -4.15
N ALA A 176 15.45 -18.51 -3.09
CA ALA A 176 15.68 -19.88 -2.60
C ALA A 176 15.05 -20.98 -3.48
N PHE A 177 14.13 -20.63 -4.38
CA PHE A 177 13.55 -21.52 -5.38
C PHE A 177 14.40 -21.57 -6.66
N LEU A 178 15.04 -20.45 -7.02
CA LEU A 178 15.90 -20.31 -8.20
C LEU A 178 17.37 -20.73 -7.98
N SER A 179 17.73 -21.12 -6.76
CA SER A 179 19.11 -21.53 -6.39
C SER A 179 19.24 -23.05 -6.13
N ASN A 180 18.23 -23.83 -6.50
CA ASN A 180 18.25 -25.30 -6.62
C ASN A 180 18.10 -25.70 -8.09
#